data_AF-A0A0B2PXX3-F1
#
_entry.id   AF-A0A0B2PXX3-F1
#
_cell.length_a   1.000
_cell.length_b   1.000
_cell.length_c   1.000
_cell.angle_alpha   90.00
_cell.angle_beta   90.00
_cell.angle_gamma   90.00
#
_symmetry.space_group_name_H-M   'P 1'
#
loop_
_entity.id
_entity.type
_entity.pdbx_description
1 polymer ?
#
loop_
_entity_poly.entity_id
_entity_poly.type
_entity_poly.pdbx_seq_one_letter_code
_entity_poly.pdbx_strand_id
1 'polypeptide(L)'
;MVELSRSCNDVEFILVMGDESEKTKELLKREKVENVPHFSFYKSKEKIHEEEGIGPDMLVGDVLYYGDNHSGVVQLHNVEDVQKLIEDHKLDHKLIVLDVGLKHCGPCVKVYPTVVKLSRQMDSVVFARMNGDENESCMQFLKDMEVIQVPTFLFIRDGNIEGRYVGSGKGELIGEILRYQGVRVTY
;
A
#
# COMPACT_ATOMS: atom_id res chain seq x y z
N MET A 1 8.32 -16.33 3.18
CA MET A 1 9.32 -15.76 2.24
C MET A 1 9.22 -16.40 0.85
N VAL A 2 9.30 -17.73 0.71
CA VAL A 2 9.22 -18.42 -0.61
C VAL A 2 7.93 -18.14 -1.38
N GLU A 3 6.80 -17.98 -0.68
CA GLU A 3 5.53 -17.64 -1.33
C GLU A 3 5.51 -16.17 -1.82
N LEU A 4 5.95 -15.23 -0.97
CA LEU A 4 6.09 -13.81 -1.32
C LEU A 4 7.01 -13.61 -2.52
N SER A 5 8.16 -14.29 -2.55
CA SER A 5 9.11 -14.22 -3.66
C SER A 5 8.57 -14.80 -4.98
N ARG A 6 7.47 -15.55 -4.94
CA ARG A 6 6.77 -16.06 -6.14
C ARG A 6 5.60 -15.17 -6.54
N SER A 7 5.02 -14.42 -5.60
CA SER A 7 3.85 -13.57 -5.84
C SER A 7 4.19 -12.11 -6.12
N CYS A 8 5.35 -11.63 -5.66
CA CYS A 8 5.83 -10.26 -5.83
C CYS A 8 7.02 -10.27 -6.80
N ASN A 9 6.75 -10.03 -8.09
CA ASN A 9 7.76 -10.08 -9.15
C ASN A 9 8.61 -8.80 -9.23
N ASP A 10 8.18 -7.76 -8.53
CA ASP A 10 8.80 -6.44 -8.45
C ASP A 10 9.73 -6.29 -7.24
N VAL A 11 9.82 -7.32 -6.38
CA VAL A 11 10.66 -7.32 -5.18
C VAL A 11 11.69 -8.43 -5.27
N GLU A 12 12.97 -8.08 -5.11
CA GLU A 12 14.07 -9.03 -5.06
C GLU A 12 14.38 -9.41 -3.60
N PHE A 13 14.26 -10.70 -3.27
CA PHE A 13 14.49 -11.19 -1.91
C PHE A 13 15.93 -11.70 -1.77
N ILE A 14 16.73 -11.03 -0.94
CA ILE A 14 18.11 -11.41 -0.65
C ILE A 14 18.19 -11.92 0.79
N LEU A 15 18.63 -13.17 0.96
CA LEU A 15 18.96 -13.73 2.27
C LEU A 15 20.45 -13.51 2.54
N VAL A 16 20.76 -12.93 3.71
CA VAL A 16 22.13 -12.77 4.19
C VAL A 16 22.31 -13.58 5.46
N MET A 17 23.25 -14.52 5.43
CA MET A 17 23.71 -15.23 6.63
C MET A 17 24.79 -14.37 7.32
N GLY A 18 24.38 -13.69 8.39
CA GLY A 18 25.18 -12.62 9.01
C GLY A 18 26.50 -13.07 9.64
N ASP A 19 26.66 -14.36 9.91
CA ASP A 19 27.83 -14.98 10.50
C ASP A 19 28.65 -15.85 9.53
N GLU A 20 28.22 -15.96 8.27
CA GLU A 20 28.84 -16.83 7.25
C GLU A 20 30.26 -16.40 6.86
N SER A 21 30.56 -15.10 6.88
CA SER A 21 31.87 -14.57 6.50
C SER A 21 32.20 -13.26 7.22
N GLU A 22 33.46 -12.85 7.21
CA GLU A 22 33.85 -11.53 7.75
C GLU A 22 33.13 -10.39 7.01
N LYS A 23 32.89 -10.52 5.70
CA LYS A 23 32.14 -9.53 4.92
C LYS A 23 30.69 -9.40 5.37
N THR A 24 30.01 -10.51 5.68
CA THR A 24 28.62 -10.46 6.16
C THR A 24 28.54 -9.97 7.61
N LYS A 25 29.54 -10.27 8.46
CA LYS A 25 29.65 -9.66 9.80
C LYS A 25 29.89 -8.15 9.73
N GLU A 26 30.76 -7.69 8.83
CA GLU A 26 30.99 -6.26 8.58
C GLU A 26 29.73 -5.57 8.06
N LEU A 27 28.96 -6.24 7.19
CA LEU A 27 27.66 -5.76 6.73
C LEU A 27 26.69 -5.57 7.91
N LEU A 28 26.51 -6.56 8.78
CA LEU A 28 25.65 -6.44 9.96
C LEU A 28 26.07 -5.27 10.87
N LYS A 29 27.37 -5.10 11.11
CA LYS A 29 27.90 -3.96 11.89
C LYS A 29 27.62 -2.62 11.23
N ARG A 30 27.83 -2.52 9.91
CA ARG A 30 27.58 -1.30 9.13
C ARG A 30 26.11 -0.91 9.16
N GLU A 31 25.23 -1.89 9.02
CA GLU A 31 23.78 -1.71 9.05
C GLU A 31 23.21 -1.62 10.47
N LYS A 32 24.04 -1.77 11.51
CA LYS A 32 23.66 -1.76 12.94
C LYS A 32 22.59 -2.81 13.28
N VAL A 33 22.69 -3.98 12.68
CA VAL A 33 21.79 -5.11 12.97
C VAL A 33 22.21 -5.75 14.29
N GLU A 34 21.42 -5.54 15.33
CA GLU A 34 21.67 -6.09 16.66
C GLU A 34 20.82 -7.34 16.95
N ASN A 35 19.64 -7.44 16.34
CA ASN A 35 18.70 -8.53 16.55
C ASN A 35 18.40 -9.27 15.25
N VAL A 36 18.09 -10.56 15.34
CA VAL A 36 17.65 -11.38 14.20
C VAL A 36 16.33 -12.08 14.52
N PRO A 37 15.42 -12.27 13.53
CA PRO A 37 15.55 -11.84 12.13
C PRO A 37 15.44 -10.30 11.99
N HIS A 38 16.23 -9.74 11.07
CA HIS A 38 16.20 -8.33 10.67
C HIS A 38 15.87 -8.24 9.18
N PHE A 39 14.97 -7.34 8.83
CA PHE A 39 14.56 -7.10 7.45
C PHE A 39 14.84 -5.65 7.09
N SER A 40 15.62 -5.43 6.04
CA SER A 40 15.85 -4.10 5.48
C SER A 40 15.27 -4.04 4.08
N PHE A 41 14.52 -2.98 3.78
CA PHE A 41 13.91 -2.72 2.49
C PHE A 41 14.68 -1.62 1.78
N TYR A 42 15.02 -1.86 0.52
CA TYR A 42 15.76 -0.91 -0.30
C TYR A 42 15.00 -0.61 -1.59
N LYS A 43 14.99 0.67 -1.96
CA LYS A 43 14.50 1.12 -3.27
C LYS A 43 15.49 2.14 -3.82
N SER A 44 15.86 2.02 -5.09
CA SER A 44 16.84 2.91 -5.74
C SER A 44 18.17 3.04 -4.97
N LYS A 45 18.62 1.96 -4.31
CA LYS A 45 19.81 1.88 -3.44
C LYS A 45 19.73 2.65 -2.12
N GLU A 46 18.57 3.19 -1.77
CA GLU A 46 18.33 3.82 -0.48
C GLU A 46 17.51 2.88 0.40
N LYS A 47 17.85 2.83 1.70
CA LYS A 47 17.05 2.09 2.69
C LYS A 47 15.77 2.87 2.95
N ILE A 48 14.63 2.26 2.68
CA ILE A 48 13.31 2.90 2.81
C ILE A 48 12.54 2.44 4.05
N HIS A 49 12.85 1.26 4.58
CA HIS A 49 12.21 0.70 5.77
C HIS A 49 13.09 -0.38 6.40
N GLU A 50 12.97 -0.61 7.70
CA GLU A 50 13.61 -1.72 8.38
C GLU A 50 12.77 -2.20 9.58
N GLU A 51 12.85 -3.49 9.87
CA GLU A 51 12.10 -4.14 10.95
C GLU A 51 12.95 -5.21 11.63
N GLU A 52 12.82 -5.31 12.95
CA GLU A 52 13.53 -6.29 13.77
C GLU A 52 12.55 -7.18 14.53
N GLY A 53 12.81 -8.49 14.53
CA GLY A 53 12.04 -9.45 15.35
C GLY A 53 10.58 -9.62 14.91
N ILE A 54 10.22 -9.17 13.71
CA ILE A 54 8.84 -9.27 13.22
C ILE A 54 8.46 -10.68 12.77
N GLY A 55 7.19 -11.00 12.95
CA GLY A 55 6.59 -12.24 12.48
C GLY A 55 6.23 -12.21 10.98
N PRO A 56 5.85 -13.37 10.40
CA PRO A 56 5.54 -13.49 8.97
C PRO A 56 4.45 -12.53 8.47
N ASP A 57 3.41 -12.29 9.28
CA ASP A 57 2.27 -11.46 8.87
C ASP A 57 2.65 -9.98 8.70
N MET A 58 3.50 -9.45 9.59
CA MET A 58 4.01 -8.08 9.46
C MET A 58 4.94 -7.97 8.25
N LEU A 59 5.81 -8.96 8.05
CA LEU A 59 6.70 -8.99 6.88
C LEU A 59 5.93 -9.01 5.56
N VAL A 60 4.83 -9.77 5.47
CA VAL A 60 3.93 -9.74 4.32
C VAL A 60 3.35 -8.34 4.13
N GLY A 61 2.93 -7.69 5.20
CA GLY A 61 2.46 -6.30 5.19
C GLY A 61 3.48 -5.35 4.59
N ASP A 62 4.71 -5.37 5.09
CA ASP A 62 5.79 -4.49 4.64
C ASP A 62 6.16 -4.75 3.17
N VAL A 63 6.34 -6.03 2.80
CA VAL A 63 6.66 -6.42 1.42
C VAL A 63 5.59 -5.94 0.45
N LEU A 64 4.31 -6.07 0.81
CA LEU A 64 3.23 -5.56 -0.02
C LEU A 64 3.26 -4.04 -0.04
N TYR A 65 3.36 -3.39 1.11
CA TYR A 65 3.24 -1.93 1.21
C TYR A 65 4.36 -1.15 0.51
N TYR A 66 5.60 -1.63 0.66
CA TYR A 66 6.79 -0.97 0.10
C TYR A 66 7.20 -1.51 -1.27
N GLY A 67 6.51 -2.53 -1.78
CA GLY A 67 6.62 -2.97 -3.17
C GLY A 67 5.99 -1.97 -4.14
N ASP A 68 6.45 -1.99 -5.38
CA ASP A 68 6.10 -0.98 -6.38
C ASP A 68 4.82 -1.31 -7.12
N ASN A 69 4.56 -2.58 -7.42
CA ASN A 69 3.44 -2.97 -8.27
C ASN A 69 2.76 -4.25 -7.78
N HIS A 70 1.48 -4.11 -7.45
CA HIS A 70 0.59 -5.24 -7.21
C HIS A 70 -0.42 -5.33 -8.34
N SER A 71 -0.59 -6.52 -8.90
CA SER A 71 -1.37 -6.83 -10.11
C SER A 71 -2.86 -6.43 -10.11
N GLY A 72 -3.34 -5.67 -9.14
CA GLY A 72 -4.68 -5.07 -9.13
C GLY A 72 -4.78 -3.70 -8.45
N VAL A 73 -3.67 -3.09 -8.01
CA VAL A 73 -3.71 -1.76 -7.38
C VAL A 73 -2.90 -0.79 -8.25
N VAL A 74 -3.59 0.22 -8.80
CA VAL A 74 -2.95 1.26 -9.61
C VAL A 74 -2.18 2.20 -8.69
N GLN A 75 -0.89 2.42 -8.96
CA GLN A 75 -0.10 3.43 -8.24
C GLN A 75 -0.27 4.80 -8.89
N LEU A 76 -0.56 5.80 -8.07
CA LEU A 76 -0.74 7.19 -8.47
C LEU A 76 0.34 8.04 -7.80
N HIS A 77 1.08 8.78 -8.62
CA HIS A 77 2.27 9.53 -8.20
C HIS A 77 2.04 11.05 -8.22
N ASN A 78 0.89 11.51 -8.70
CA ASN A 78 0.55 12.92 -8.81
C ASN A 78 -0.98 13.08 -9.02
N VAL A 79 -1.45 14.33 -9.00
CA VAL A 79 -2.86 14.68 -9.22
C VAL A 79 -3.33 14.28 -10.62
N GLU A 80 -2.48 14.40 -11.63
CA GLU A 80 -2.81 14.07 -13.02
C GLU A 80 -3.09 12.58 -13.20
N ASP A 81 -2.38 11.69 -12.50
CA ASP A 81 -2.64 10.25 -12.48
C ASP A 81 -4.04 9.96 -11.90
N VAL A 82 -4.44 10.67 -10.85
CA VAL A 82 -5.78 10.55 -10.25
C VAL A 82 -6.85 10.98 -11.25
N GLN A 83 -6.67 12.13 -11.89
CA GLN A 83 -7.61 12.67 -12.89
C GLN A 83 -7.76 11.71 -14.06
N LYS A 84 -6.64 11.21 -14.59
CA LYS A 84 -6.63 10.24 -15.68
C LYS A 84 -7.36 8.95 -15.29
N LEU A 85 -7.11 8.40 -14.10
CA LEU A 85 -7.79 7.19 -13.64
C LEU A 85 -9.31 7.38 -13.55
N ILE A 86 -9.74 8.54 -13.06
CA ILE A 86 -11.17 8.92 -13.01
C ILE A 86 -11.77 9.00 -14.40
N GLU A 87 -11.05 9.60 -15.37
CA GLU A 87 -11.50 9.71 -16.76
C GLU A 87 -11.60 8.34 -17.43
N ASP A 88 -10.60 7.48 -17.26
CA ASP A 88 -10.52 6.13 -17.85
C ASP A 88 -11.72 5.25 -17.42
N HIS A 89 -12.25 5.47 -16.21
CA HIS A 89 -13.37 4.72 -15.64
C HIS A 89 -14.71 5.48 -15.60
N LYS A 90 -14.78 6.63 -16.28
CA LYS A 90 -16.03 7.41 -16.33
C LYS A 90 -17.10 6.76 -17.19
N LEU A 91 -16.70 5.96 -18.19
CA LEU A 91 -17.61 5.32 -19.14
C LEU A 91 -18.08 3.93 -18.68
N ASP A 92 -17.27 3.23 -17.88
CA ASP A 92 -17.62 1.91 -17.34
C ASP A 92 -18.31 2.00 -15.97
N HIS A 93 -18.42 3.21 -15.42
CA HIS A 93 -19.08 3.55 -14.16
C HIS A 93 -18.54 2.75 -12.97
N LYS A 94 -17.29 2.28 -13.03
CA LYS A 94 -16.69 1.52 -11.93
C LYS A 94 -16.46 2.39 -10.71
N LEU A 95 -16.56 1.77 -9.53
CA LEU A 95 -16.16 2.43 -8.28
C LEU A 95 -14.64 2.47 -8.22
N ILE A 96 -14.06 3.64 -8.02
CA ILE A 96 -12.65 3.78 -7.67
C ILE A 96 -12.53 3.87 -6.14
N VAL A 97 -11.70 3.01 -5.56
CA VAL A 97 -11.29 3.05 -4.16
C VAL A 97 -9.84 3.53 -4.14
N LEU A 98 -9.65 4.79 -3.75
CA LEU A 98 -8.34 5.41 -3.66
C LEU A 98 -7.83 5.35 -2.20
N ASP A 99 -6.83 4.50 -1.95
CA ASP A 99 -6.08 4.37 -0.70
C ASP A 99 -4.99 5.45 -0.60
N VAL A 100 -5.21 6.46 0.25
CA VAL A 100 -4.24 7.54 0.50
C VAL A 100 -3.49 7.23 1.79
N GLY A 101 -2.20 6.89 1.65
CA GLY A 101 -1.28 6.58 2.74
C GLY A 101 -0.06 7.50 2.78
N LEU A 102 0.89 7.21 3.66
CA LEU A 102 2.20 7.89 3.76
C LEU A 102 3.33 6.87 3.79
N LYS A 103 4.56 7.27 3.45
CA LYS A 103 5.73 6.37 3.44
C LYS A 103 5.92 5.66 4.77
N HIS A 104 5.84 6.38 5.89
CA HIS A 104 6.03 5.80 7.23
C HIS A 104 4.72 5.80 8.00
N CYS A 105 3.92 4.75 7.82
CA CYS A 105 2.58 4.65 8.42
C CYS A 105 2.22 3.20 8.76
N GLY A 106 2.43 2.80 10.01
CA GLY A 106 2.07 1.44 10.49
C GLY A 106 0.61 1.05 10.23
N PRO A 107 -0.40 1.90 10.51
CA PRO A 107 -1.79 1.60 10.16
C PRO A 107 -2.03 1.39 8.66
N CYS A 108 -1.30 2.11 7.80
CA CYS A 108 -1.38 1.97 6.35
C CYS A 108 -0.81 0.62 5.90
N VAL A 109 0.37 0.22 6.43
CA VAL A 109 0.97 -1.10 6.21
C VAL A 109 0.00 -2.21 6.62
N LYS A 110 -0.64 -2.06 7.77
CA LYS A 110 -1.55 -3.07 8.32
C LYS A 110 -2.78 -3.34 7.44
N VAL A 111 -3.38 -2.30 6.85
CA VAL A 111 -4.60 -2.46 6.05
C VAL A 111 -4.30 -2.87 4.60
N TYR A 112 -3.13 -2.53 4.07
CA TYR A 112 -2.82 -2.71 2.65
C TYR A 112 -2.92 -4.15 2.11
N PRO A 113 -2.55 -5.22 2.86
CA PRO A 113 -2.81 -6.59 2.42
C PRO A 113 -4.28 -6.88 2.14
N THR A 114 -5.19 -6.21 2.85
CA THR A 114 -6.63 -6.29 2.56
C THR A 114 -6.96 -5.63 1.23
N VAL A 115 -6.40 -4.45 0.94
CA VAL A 115 -6.59 -3.73 -0.33
C VAL A 115 -6.13 -4.59 -1.51
N VAL A 116 -4.93 -5.16 -1.44
CA VAL A 116 -4.38 -6.06 -2.48
C VAL A 116 -5.24 -7.31 -2.66
N LYS A 117 -5.79 -7.86 -1.56
CA LYS A 117 -6.68 -9.02 -1.66
C LYS A 117 -7.99 -8.65 -2.35
N LEU A 118 -8.61 -7.53 -1.97
CA LEU A 118 -9.89 -7.09 -2.52
C LEU A 118 -9.77 -6.73 -4.00
N SER A 119 -8.66 -6.13 -4.41
CA SER A 119 -8.43 -5.79 -5.82
C SER A 119 -8.35 -6.98 -6.76
N ARG A 120 -7.96 -8.15 -6.23
CA ARG A 120 -7.98 -9.43 -6.97
C ARG A 120 -9.35 -10.12 -6.98
N GLN A 121 -10.28 -9.67 -6.13
CA GLN A 121 -11.58 -10.33 -5.92
C GLN A 121 -12.77 -9.50 -6.44
N MET A 122 -12.60 -8.21 -6.69
CA MET A 122 -13.67 -7.27 -7.02
C MET A 122 -13.44 -6.61 -8.38
N ASP A 123 -13.64 -7.33 -9.48
CA ASP A 123 -13.40 -6.82 -10.85
C ASP A 123 -14.24 -5.58 -11.24
N SER A 124 -15.34 -5.35 -10.52
CA SER A 124 -16.22 -4.18 -10.66
C SER A 124 -15.73 -2.93 -9.93
N VAL A 125 -14.61 -3.05 -9.19
CA VAL A 125 -14.01 -1.96 -8.41
C VAL A 125 -12.57 -1.78 -8.86
N VAL A 126 -12.17 -0.54 -9.04
CA VAL A 126 -10.82 -0.14 -9.36
C VAL A 126 -10.13 0.27 -8.07
N PHE A 127 -9.04 -0.40 -7.72
CA PHE A 127 -8.25 -0.04 -6.55
C PHE A 127 -7.05 0.76 -6.99
N ALA A 128 -6.84 1.89 -6.33
CA ALA A 128 -5.69 2.74 -6.57
C ALA A 128 -5.10 3.21 -5.24
N ARG A 129 -3.84 3.62 -5.28
CA ARG A 129 -3.10 4.05 -4.11
C ARG A 129 -2.24 5.25 -4.42
N MET A 130 -2.13 6.15 -3.44
CA MET A 130 -1.22 7.30 -3.47
C MET A 130 -0.46 7.39 -2.15
N ASN A 131 0.84 7.65 -2.24
CA ASN A 131 1.64 8.09 -1.10
C ASN A 131 1.59 9.62 -1.02
N GLY A 132 0.90 10.16 -0.02
CA GLY A 132 0.63 11.58 0.14
C GLY A 132 1.87 12.45 0.39
N ASP A 133 2.95 11.87 0.92
CA ASP A 133 4.26 12.51 1.16
C ASP A 133 5.31 12.11 0.11
N GLU A 134 4.87 11.67 -1.07
CA GLU A 134 5.79 11.31 -2.14
C GLU A 134 6.50 12.52 -2.72
N ASN A 135 5.73 13.54 -3.13
CA ASN A 135 6.19 14.76 -3.78
C ASN A 135 5.17 15.90 -3.58
N GLU A 136 5.46 17.10 -4.11
CA GLU A 136 4.62 18.29 -3.94
C GLU A 136 3.21 18.12 -4.51
N SER A 137 3.04 17.40 -5.62
CA SER A 137 1.73 17.15 -6.23
C SER A 137 0.86 16.29 -5.31
N CYS A 138 1.41 15.21 -4.73
CA CYS A 138 0.70 14.39 -3.73
C CYS A 138 0.37 15.18 -2.46
N MET A 139 1.27 16.04 -1.98
CA MET A 139 0.98 16.89 -0.82
C MET A 139 -0.12 17.91 -1.12
N GLN A 140 -0.19 18.42 -2.35
CA GLN A 140 -1.28 19.29 -2.78
C GLN A 140 -2.60 18.51 -2.84
N PHE A 141 -2.59 17.29 -3.36
CA PHE A 141 -3.75 16.40 -3.37
C PHE A 141 -4.34 16.19 -1.96
N LEU A 142 -3.48 15.93 -0.96
CA LEU A 142 -3.92 15.81 0.44
C LEU A 142 -4.68 17.04 0.93
N LYS A 143 -4.19 18.24 0.59
CA LYS A 143 -4.82 19.51 0.98
C LYS A 143 -6.16 19.70 0.28
N ASP A 144 -6.18 19.50 -1.03
CA ASP A 144 -7.38 19.71 -1.86
C ASP A 144 -8.51 18.75 -1.46
N MET A 145 -8.16 17.52 -1.06
CA MET A 145 -9.11 16.49 -0.61
C MET A 145 -9.38 16.52 0.90
N GLU A 146 -8.76 17.44 1.64
CA GLU A 146 -8.85 17.54 3.11
C GLU A 146 -8.51 16.22 3.82
N VAL A 147 -7.45 15.54 3.38
CA VAL A 147 -6.93 14.33 4.01
C VAL A 147 -6.04 14.71 5.20
N ILE A 148 -6.61 14.64 6.40
CA ILE A 148 -5.93 15.02 7.66
C ILE A 148 -5.28 13.82 8.34
N GLN A 149 -5.83 12.61 8.15
CA GLN A 149 -5.37 11.38 8.78
C GLN A 149 -5.21 10.29 7.73
N VAL A 150 -4.27 9.38 7.95
CA VAL A 150 -4.02 8.24 7.05
C VAL A 150 -4.10 6.91 7.80
N PRO A 151 -4.51 5.81 7.13
CA PRO A 151 -4.98 5.78 5.75
C PRO A 151 -6.37 6.41 5.61
N THR A 152 -6.58 7.15 4.52
CA THR A 152 -7.90 7.62 4.09
C THR A 152 -8.24 6.98 2.77
N PHE A 153 -9.43 6.40 2.68
CA PHE A 153 -9.99 5.83 1.47
C PHE A 153 -11.01 6.80 0.90
N LEU A 154 -10.82 7.21 -0.36
CA LEU A 154 -11.80 7.99 -1.10
C LEU A 154 -12.57 7.07 -2.05
N PHE A 155 -13.89 7.18 -2.03
CA PHE A 155 -14.79 6.42 -2.91
C PHE A 155 -15.26 7.34 -4.04
N ILE A 156 -14.85 7.03 -5.28
CA ILE A 156 -15.04 7.91 -6.42
C ILE A 156 -15.80 7.18 -7.53
N ARG A 157 -16.81 7.81 -8.11
CA ARG A 157 -17.56 7.29 -9.26
C ARG A 157 -18.01 8.44 -10.15
N ASP A 158 -17.90 8.26 -11.46
CA ASP A 158 -18.35 9.25 -12.46
C ASP A 158 -17.75 10.66 -12.28
N GLY A 159 -16.57 10.73 -11.67
CA GLY A 159 -15.90 11.98 -11.33
C GLY A 159 -16.33 12.64 -10.02
N ASN A 160 -17.20 12.00 -9.25
CA ASN A 160 -17.67 12.51 -7.96
C ASN A 160 -17.11 11.67 -6.81
N ILE A 161 -16.72 12.34 -5.73
CA ILE A 161 -16.40 11.66 -4.46
C ILE A 161 -17.74 11.35 -3.78
N GLU A 162 -18.11 10.07 -3.77
CA GLU A 162 -19.33 9.57 -3.12
C GLU A 162 -19.16 9.51 -1.59
N GLY A 163 -17.92 9.38 -1.12
CA GLY A 163 -17.59 9.51 0.30
C GLY A 163 -16.17 9.11 0.65
N ARG A 164 -15.91 8.94 1.95
CA ARG A 164 -14.59 8.59 2.48
C ARG A 164 -14.67 7.71 3.72
N TYR A 165 -13.63 6.92 3.94
CA TYR A 165 -13.40 6.17 5.17
C TYR A 165 -12.00 6.48 5.70
N VAL A 166 -11.89 6.74 7.00
CA VAL A 166 -10.60 7.01 7.66
C VAL A 166 -10.35 5.91 8.68
N GLY A 167 -9.27 5.15 8.49
CA GLY A 167 -8.90 4.07 9.40
C GLY A 167 -8.37 2.82 8.71
N SER A 168 -7.86 1.88 9.50
CA SER A 168 -7.20 0.64 9.05
C SER A 168 -8.01 -0.63 9.35
N GLY A 169 -9.30 -0.47 9.67
CA GLY A 169 -10.20 -1.57 10.01
C GLY A 169 -10.59 -2.36 8.77
N LYS A 170 -10.21 -3.63 8.72
CA LYS A 170 -10.50 -4.51 7.56
C LYS A 170 -12.00 -4.68 7.32
N GLY A 171 -12.79 -4.91 8.37
CA GLY A 171 -14.22 -5.15 8.24
C GLY A 171 -14.98 -3.89 7.85
N GLU A 172 -14.57 -2.77 8.45
CA GLU A 172 -15.08 -1.43 8.18
C GLU A 172 -14.80 -1.02 6.73
N LEU A 173 -13.56 -1.18 6.25
CA LEU A 173 -13.21 -0.91 4.86
C LEU A 173 -14.07 -1.72 3.87
N ILE A 174 -14.21 -3.02 4.11
CA ILE A 174 -15.05 -3.89 3.26
C ILE A 174 -16.52 -3.42 3.29
N GLY A 175 -17.04 -3.08 4.48
CA GLY A 175 -18.40 -2.59 4.65
C GLY A 175 -18.66 -1.29 3.88
N GLU A 176 -17.71 -0.36 3.91
CA GLU A 176 -17.80 0.91 3.16
C GLU A 176 -17.75 0.65 1.65
N ILE A 177 -16.82 -0.19 1.16
CA ILE A 177 -16.77 -0.55 -0.27
C ILE A 177 -18.10 -1.14 -0.73
N LEU A 178 -18.65 -2.11 0.01
CA LEU A 178 -19.93 -2.73 -0.33
C LEU A 178 -21.10 -1.73 -0.32
N ARG A 179 -21.10 -0.79 0.64
CA ARG A 179 -22.08 0.31 0.68
C ARG A 179 -22.03 1.15 -0.59
N TYR A 180 -20.85 1.57 -1.01
CA TYR A 180 -20.66 2.40 -2.22
C TYR A 180 -20.80 1.60 -3.53
N GLN A 181 -20.71 0.27 -3.49
CA GLN A 181 -21.13 -0.59 -4.61
C GLN A 181 -22.65 -0.74 -4.73
N GLY A 182 -23.44 -0.19 -3.80
CA GLY A 182 -24.90 -0.31 -3.80
C GLY A 182 -25.42 -1.63 -3.21
N VAL A 183 -24.55 -2.41 -2.55
CA VAL A 183 -24.97 -3.63 -1.83
C VAL A 183 -25.62 -3.21 -0.51
N ARG A 184 -26.91 -3.52 -0.36
CA ARG A 184 -27.63 -3.27 0.90
C ARG A 184 -27.14 -4.25 1.96
N VAL A 185 -26.35 -3.75 2.91
CA VAL A 185 -26.02 -4.50 4.13
C VAL A 185 -27.22 -4.39 5.08
N THR A 186 -28.03 -5.44 5.14
CA THR A 186 -29.12 -5.55 6.13
C THR A 186 -28.53 -6.03 7.45
N TYR A 187 -28.78 -5.27 8.53
CA TYR A 187 -28.45 -5.64 9.91
C TYR A 187 -29.34 -6.78 10.44
#